data_AF-A0AAV6SYQ9-F1
#
_entry.id   AF-A0AAV6SYQ9-F1
#
_cell.length_a   1.000
_cell.length_b   1.000
_cell.length_c   1.000
_cell.angle_alpha   90.00
_cell.angle_beta   90.00
_cell.angle_gamma   90.00
#
_symmetry.space_group_name_H-M   'P 1'
#
loop_
_entity.id
_entity.type
_entity.pdbx_description
1 polymer ?
#
loop_
_entity_poly.entity_id
_entity_poly.type
_entity_poly.pdbx_seq_one_letter_code
_entity_poly.pdbx_strand_id
1 'polypeptide(L)'
;MISTAIDNFLETNNIDNISPSLLWQTLKVVIRGDIISYTSRVNKTRKQEQERLLSSIFDIDRQYSASPTPELYKNKLDLQTKYDLLSSEKTERMLLKSRGFVYEHGEKAGRLLARQLKCKSSDQLITQIQKENGELTTDPLEINNTFKAFYSKLYTSEAPNDNTDMLNFFKNLNTPVISPTYKADLELPFRLTEISNAISAMQSGKAPGPDGYPIEFYKKFSTKLAPLILEMLNDSVGTGALPRTLTEASITLIPKPGKDKTQCGSYRPISLLNSDIKILAKILARRLESVTGLNLTHSTVNKAYIAYNDSHCGKLSIIDIFF
;
A
#
# COMPACT_ATOMS: atom_id res chain seq x y z
N MET A 1 11.10 12.18 15.77
CA MET A 1 9.64 12.03 15.96
C MET A 1 9.21 10.59 15.79
N ILE A 2 9.07 10.03 14.58
CA ILE A 2 8.56 8.64 14.42
C ILE A 2 9.41 7.61 15.17
N SER A 3 10.75 7.69 15.08
CA SER A 3 11.65 6.82 15.84
C SER A 3 11.36 6.87 17.35
N THR A 4 11.27 8.08 17.91
CA THR A 4 10.96 8.31 19.33
C THR A 4 9.55 7.82 19.68
N ALA A 5 8.58 7.97 18.80
CA ALA A 5 7.22 7.47 19.02
C ALA A 5 7.18 5.94 19.09
N ILE A 6 7.98 5.25 18.26
CA ILE A 6 8.15 3.80 18.35
C ILE A 6 8.77 3.43 19.71
N ASP A 7 9.82 4.13 20.13
CA ASP A 7 10.50 3.86 21.41
C ASP A 7 9.56 4.07 22.60
N ASN A 8 8.90 5.23 22.69
CA ASN A 8 7.94 5.53 23.74
C ASN A 8 6.79 4.52 23.79
N PHE A 9 6.30 4.08 22.62
CA PHE A 9 5.27 3.06 22.55
C PHE A 9 5.77 1.74 23.15
N LEU A 10 6.95 1.28 22.76
CA LEU A 10 7.52 0.02 23.22
C LEU A 10 7.85 0.07 24.72
N GLU A 11 8.38 1.18 25.24
CA GLU A 11 8.65 1.34 26.68
C GLU A 11 7.39 1.18 27.54
N THR A 12 6.23 1.58 27.02
CA THR A 12 4.97 1.56 27.78
C THR A 12 4.15 0.29 27.54
N ASN A 13 4.24 -0.29 26.34
CA ASN A 13 3.32 -1.36 25.90
C ASN A 13 4.02 -2.71 25.70
N ASN A 14 5.35 -2.79 25.78
CA ASN A 14 6.06 -4.07 25.76
C ASN A 14 6.07 -4.69 27.16
N ILE A 15 4.90 -5.18 27.58
CA ILE A 15 4.67 -5.78 28.89
C ILE A 15 4.59 -7.31 28.72
N ASP A 16 5.04 -8.04 29.73
CA ASP A 16 4.87 -9.49 29.80
C ASP A 16 3.40 -9.89 29.60
N ASN A 17 3.16 -10.96 28.81
CA ASN A 17 1.85 -11.52 28.43
C ASN A 17 1.05 -10.80 27.33
N ILE A 18 1.62 -9.82 26.62
CA ILE A 18 0.95 -9.26 25.44
C ILE A 18 1.27 -10.12 24.22
N SER A 19 0.24 -10.48 23.44
CA SER A 19 0.44 -11.19 22.16
C SER A 19 1.30 -10.34 21.21
N PRO A 20 2.38 -10.88 20.63
CA PRO A 20 3.20 -10.18 19.64
C PRO A 20 2.38 -9.62 18.47
N SER A 21 1.35 -10.36 18.04
CA SER A 21 0.41 -9.92 17.02
C SER A 21 -0.36 -8.66 17.43
N LEU A 22 -0.84 -8.58 18.67
CA LEU A 22 -1.55 -7.42 19.21
C LEU A 22 -0.61 -6.21 19.37
N LEU A 23 0.61 -6.44 19.87
CA LEU A 23 1.62 -5.40 20.03
C LEU A 23 1.96 -4.76 18.67
N TRP A 24 2.21 -5.58 17.65
CA TRP A 24 2.48 -5.13 16.28
C TRP A 24 1.32 -4.31 15.68
N GLN A 25 0.09 -4.82 15.78
CA GLN A 25 -1.07 -4.12 15.27
C GLN A 25 -1.31 -2.78 15.97
N THR A 26 -1.17 -2.74 17.29
CA THR A 26 -1.39 -1.54 18.09
C THR A 26 -0.33 -0.48 17.78
N LEU A 27 0.94 -0.88 17.64
CA LEU A 27 2.01 0.03 17.20
C LEU A 27 1.66 0.67 15.86
N LYS A 28 1.24 -0.11 14.86
CA LYS A 28 0.84 0.43 13.54
C LYS A 28 -0.29 1.45 13.68
N VAL A 29 -1.29 1.20 14.53
CA VAL A 29 -2.41 2.13 14.71
C VAL A 29 -1.95 3.44 15.38
N VAL A 30 -1.15 3.35 16.45
CA VAL A 30 -0.64 4.51 17.18
C VAL A 30 0.23 5.39 16.28
N ILE A 31 1.23 4.79 15.63
CA ILE A 31 2.13 5.53 14.73
C ILE A 31 1.36 6.15 13.57
N ARG A 32 0.30 5.50 13.07
CA ARG A 32 -0.55 6.05 12.02
C ARG A 32 -1.28 7.29 12.51
N GLY A 33 -1.83 7.24 13.72
CA GLY A 33 -2.47 8.38 14.39
C GLY A 33 -1.52 9.58 14.51
N ASP A 34 -0.29 9.33 14.97
CA ASP A 34 0.74 10.37 15.12
C ASP A 34 1.12 11.00 13.77
N ILE A 35 1.30 10.17 12.74
CA ILE A 35 1.60 10.63 11.38
C ILE A 35 0.45 11.50 10.85
N ILE A 36 -0.80 11.06 11.01
CA ILE A 36 -1.98 11.82 10.57
C ILE A 36 -2.06 13.16 11.31
N SER A 37 -1.89 13.16 12.63
CA SER A 37 -1.92 14.37 13.45
C SER A 37 -0.83 15.36 13.04
N TYR A 38 0.41 14.87 12.90
CA TYR A 38 1.53 15.69 12.46
C TYR A 38 1.31 16.27 11.06
N THR A 39 0.95 15.43 10.09
CA THR A 39 0.75 15.86 8.71
C THR A 39 -0.42 16.85 8.60
N SER A 40 -1.51 16.64 9.33
CA SER A 40 -2.63 17.58 9.43
C SER A 40 -2.17 18.95 9.94
N ARG A 41 -1.45 18.98 11.07
CA ARG A 41 -0.92 20.22 11.66
C ARG A 41 0.01 20.95 10.68
N VAL A 42 0.97 20.23 10.09
CA VAL A 42 1.92 20.84 9.13
C VAL A 42 1.18 21.38 7.90
N ASN A 43 0.19 20.64 7.37
CA ASN A 43 -0.60 21.11 6.23
C ASN A 43 -1.43 22.35 6.58
N LYS A 44 -1.98 22.43 7.80
CA LYS A 44 -2.70 23.61 8.30
C LYS A 44 -1.78 24.82 8.40
N THR A 45 -0.61 24.68 9.02
CA THR A 45 0.38 25.78 9.12
C THR A 45 0.84 26.25 7.75
N ARG A 46 1.12 25.32 6.81
CA ARG A 46 1.48 25.69 5.43
C ARG A 46 0.38 26.45 4.72
N LYS A 47 -0.88 26.03 4.88
CA LYS A 47 -2.03 26.71 4.28
C LYS A 47 -2.19 28.13 4.85
N GLN A 48 -2.06 28.30 6.17
CA GLN A 48 -2.10 29.61 6.81
C GLN A 48 -0.98 30.52 6.31
N GLU A 49 0.23 30.00 6.14
CA GLU A 49 1.35 30.79 5.60
C GLU A 49 1.12 31.18 4.13
N GLN A 50 0.52 30.31 3.32
CA GLN A 50 0.11 30.65 1.96
C GLN A 50 -0.90 31.80 1.92
N GLU A 51 -1.93 31.73 2.76
CA GLU A 51 -2.95 32.77 2.87
C GLU A 51 -2.34 34.09 3.37
N ARG A 52 -1.44 34.03 4.36
CA ARG A 52 -0.72 35.20 4.88
C ARG A 52 0.12 35.89 3.81
N LEU A 53 0.91 35.12 3.05
CA LEU A 53 1.75 35.64 1.97
C LEU A 53 0.91 36.28 0.86
N LEU A 54 -0.21 35.66 0.48
CA LEU A 54 -1.13 36.23 -0.51
C LEU A 54 -1.71 37.57 -0.05
N SER A 55 -2.15 37.67 1.22
CA SER A 55 -2.64 38.93 1.78
C SER A 55 -1.54 39.99 1.81
N SER A 56 -0.32 39.64 2.22
CA SER A 56 0.82 40.58 2.21
C SER A 56 1.20 41.05 0.80
N ILE A 57 1.14 40.17 -0.20
CA ILE A 57 1.37 40.54 -1.60
C ILE A 57 0.29 41.52 -2.06
N PHE A 58 -0.98 41.25 -1.76
CA PHE A 58 -2.10 42.13 -2.09
C PHE A 58 -1.94 43.53 -1.46
N ASP A 59 -1.53 43.59 -0.20
CA ASP A 59 -1.31 44.86 0.50
C ASP A 59 -0.13 45.65 -0.10
N ILE A 60 0.99 44.99 -0.42
CA ILE A 60 2.12 45.64 -1.08
C ILE A 60 1.74 46.09 -2.49
N ASP A 61 0.97 45.31 -3.25
CA ASP A 61 0.50 45.71 -4.59
C ASP A 61 -0.37 46.97 -4.52
N ARG A 62 -1.23 47.08 -3.49
CA ARG A 62 -2.03 48.27 -3.23
C ARG A 62 -1.15 49.48 -2.89
N GLN A 63 -0.16 49.31 -2.02
CA GLN A 63 0.77 50.39 -1.65
C GLN A 63 1.64 50.83 -2.82
N TYR A 64 2.17 49.88 -3.60
CA TYR A 64 2.97 50.16 -4.79
C TYR A 64 2.17 50.90 -5.87
N SER A 65 0.89 50.57 -6.03
CA SER A 65 0.00 51.27 -6.96
C SER A 65 -0.26 52.73 -6.55
N ALA A 66 -0.23 53.03 -5.24
CA ALA A 66 -0.41 54.39 -4.72
C ALA A 66 0.89 55.21 -4.73
N SER A 67 2.02 54.61 -4.36
CA SER A 67 3.34 55.26 -4.33
C SER A 67 4.44 54.28 -4.77
N PRO A 68 4.80 54.25 -6.06
CA PRO A 68 5.82 53.35 -6.58
C PRO A 68 7.21 53.72 -6.03
N THR A 69 7.76 52.90 -5.13
CA THR A 69 9.13 53.05 -4.62
C THR A 69 9.98 51.80 -4.89
N PRO A 70 11.30 51.95 -5.09
CA PRO A 70 12.20 50.80 -5.29
C PRO A 70 12.20 49.81 -4.11
N GLU A 71 12.01 50.30 -2.89
CA GLU A 71 11.93 49.45 -1.69
C GLU A 71 10.67 48.58 -1.67
N LEU A 72 9.51 49.15 -2.04
CA LEU A 72 8.27 48.39 -2.17
C LEU A 72 8.37 47.33 -3.28
N TYR A 73 9.05 47.65 -4.39
CA TYR A 73 9.32 46.67 -5.45
C TYR A 73 10.18 45.51 -4.95
N LYS A 74 11.24 45.80 -4.19
CA LYS A 74 12.09 44.75 -3.58
C LYS A 74 11.29 43.86 -2.61
N ASN A 75 10.50 44.46 -1.73
CA ASN A 75 9.67 43.72 -0.77
C ASN A 75 8.60 42.86 -1.48
N LYS A 76 8.01 43.36 -2.57
CA LYS A 76 7.11 42.58 -3.42
C LYS A 76 7.81 41.35 -3.99
N LEU A 77 8.99 41.52 -4.57
CA LEU A 77 9.78 40.45 -5.16
C LEU A 77 10.16 39.38 -4.12
N ASP A 78 10.56 39.80 -2.91
CA ASP A 78 10.88 38.88 -1.81
C ASP A 78 9.67 38.05 -1.37
N LEU A 79 8.48 38.66 -1.25
CA LEU A 79 7.25 37.95 -0.90
C LEU A 79 6.80 36.99 -2.01
N GLN A 80 6.90 37.42 -3.28
CA GLN A 80 6.60 36.56 -4.43
C GLN A 80 7.53 35.36 -4.48
N THR A 81 8.84 35.57 -4.28
CA THR A 81 9.84 34.49 -4.24
C THR A 81 9.53 33.48 -3.13
N LYS A 82 9.17 33.96 -1.92
CA LYS A 82 8.77 33.10 -0.81
C LYS A 82 7.51 32.29 -1.13
N TYR A 83 6.52 32.92 -1.76
CA TYR A 83 5.30 32.24 -2.19
C TYR A 83 5.59 31.18 -3.26
N ASP A 84 6.42 31.51 -4.26
CA ASP A 84 6.77 30.61 -5.35
C ASP A 84 7.59 29.41 -4.86
N LEU A 85 8.49 29.60 -3.90
CA LEU A 85 9.22 28.49 -3.28
C LEU A 85 8.26 27.51 -2.60
N LEU A 86 7.29 28.01 -1.83
CA LEU A 86 6.31 27.19 -1.13
C LEU A 86 5.32 26.52 -2.10
N SER A 87 4.99 27.17 -3.21
CA SER A 87 4.19 26.61 -4.31
C SER A 87 4.94 25.52 -5.10
N SER A 88 6.26 25.69 -5.27
CA SER A 88 7.13 24.73 -5.96
C SER A 88 7.21 23.39 -5.22
N GLU A 89 7.32 23.40 -3.89
CA GLU A 89 7.24 22.17 -3.08
C GLU A 89 5.95 21.38 -3.31
N LYS A 90 4.82 22.08 -3.43
CA LYS A 90 3.51 21.44 -3.70
C LYS A 90 3.54 20.75 -5.06
N THR A 91 4.16 21.39 -6.04
CA THR A 91 4.29 20.86 -7.40
C THR A 91 5.21 19.65 -7.43
N GLU A 92 6.34 19.68 -6.71
CA GLU A 92 7.23 18.52 -6.54
C GLU A 92 6.50 17.32 -5.93
N ARG A 93 5.70 17.54 -4.86
CA ARG A 93 4.86 16.47 -4.28
C ARG A 93 3.83 15.92 -5.28
N MET A 94 3.27 16.78 -6.13
CA MET A 94 2.35 16.36 -7.20
C MET A 94 3.07 15.56 -8.30
N LEU A 95 4.29 15.96 -8.67
CA LEU A 95 5.14 15.25 -9.62
C LEU A 95 5.46 13.84 -9.11
N LEU A 96 5.91 13.73 -7.86
CA LEU A 96 6.16 12.45 -7.19
C LEU A 96 4.93 11.54 -7.21
N LYS A 97 3.73 12.08 -6.92
CA LYS A 97 2.46 11.33 -7.00
C LYS A 97 2.11 10.89 -8.41
N SER A 98 2.40 11.72 -9.41
CA SER A 98 2.06 11.45 -10.81
C SER A 98 2.99 10.44 -11.51
N ARG A 99 4.15 10.14 -10.88
CA ARG A 99 5.30 9.42 -11.46
C ARG A 99 5.75 10.02 -12.81
N GLY A 100 5.53 11.31 -13.04
CA GLY A 100 5.93 12.00 -14.25
C GLY A 100 7.41 12.40 -14.21
N PHE A 101 8.14 12.11 -15.29
CA PHE A 101 9.55 12.50 -15.49
C PHE A 101 9.74 13.87 -16.15
N VAL A 102 8.67 14.58 -16.48
CA VAL A 102 8.78 15.76 -17.33
C VAL A 102 8.87 17.03 -16.50
N TYR A 103 10.08 17.57 -16.36
CA TYR A 103 10.27 19.02 -16.32
C TYR A 103 11.67 19.44 -16.80
N GLU A 104 11.78 19.64 -18.10
CA GLU A 104 12.86 20.42 -18.70
C GLU A 104 12.21 21.66 -19.32
N HIS A 105 12.39 22.83 -18.69
CA HIS A 105 12.17 24.16 -19.27
C HIS A 105 10.71 24.66 -19.45
N GLY A 106 10.06 25.10 -18.38
CA GLY A 106 8.89 25.98 -18.45
C GLY A 106 8.74 26.86 -17.20
N GLU A 107 8.04 27.98 -17.28
CA GLU A 107 7.86 28.88 -16.13
C GLU A 107 6.80 28.44 -15.11
N LYS A 108 5.90 27.48 -15.42
CA LYS A 108 4.87 27.04 -14.46
C LYS A 108 4.56 25.55 -14.58
N ALA A 109 5.20 24.76 -13.72
CA ALA A 109 4.98 23.33 -13.57
C ALA A 109 3.53 22.95 -13.17
N GLY A 110 2.70 23.92 -12.78
CA GLY A 110 1.35 23.68 -12.26
C GLY A 110 0.28 23.31 -13.28
N ARG A 111 0.15 24.02 -14.43
CA ARG A 111 -1.08 23.90 -15.26
C ARG A 111 -1.15 22.60 -16.06
N LEU A 112 -0.06 22.23 -16.73
CA LEU A 112 0.01 20.99 -17.51
C LEU A 112 -0.06 19.76 -16.60
N LEU A 113 0.68 19.76 -15.50
CA LEU A 113 0.64 18.69 -14.50
C LEU A 113 -0.74 18.58 -13.86
N ALA A 114 -1.37 19.70 -13.47
CA ALA A 114 -2.73 19.68 -12.94
C ALA A 114 -3.73 19.14 -13.95
N ARG A 115 -3.58 19.48 -15.24
CA ARG A 115 -4.40 18.91 -16.31
C ARG A 115 -4.17 17.41 -16.46
N GLN A 116 -2.92 16.94 -16.49
CA GLN A 116 -2.60 15.52 -16.57
C GLN A 116 -3.15 14.73 -15.37
N LEU A 117 -3.00 15.26 -14.16
CA LEU A 117 -3.57 14.68 -12.94
C LEU A 117 -5.10 14.65 -12.98
N LYS A 118 -5.73 15.72 -13.46
CA LYS A 118 -7.19 15.78 -13.63
C LYS A 118 -7.68 14.77 -14.66
N CYS A 119 -7.02 14.63 -15.81
CA CYS A 119 -7.32 13.61 -16.81
C CYS A 119 -7.19 12.20 -16.22
N LYS A 120 -6.06 11.88 -15.57
CA LYS A 120 -5.86 10.58 -14.90
C LYS A 120 -6.93 10.28 -13.85
N SER A 121 -7.29 11.27 -13.03
CA SER A 121 -8.34 11.12 -12.01
C SER A 121 -9.70 10.90 -12.64
N SER A 122 -10.01 11.60 -13.74
CA SER A 122 -11.26 11.44 -14.49
C SER A 122 -11.34 10.07 -15.17
N ASP A 123 -10.23 9.55 -15.69
CA ASP A 123 -10.17 8.25 -16.35
C ASP A 123 -10.34 7.08 -15.38
N GLN A 124 -9.93 7.27 -14.12
CA GLN A 124 -10.08 6.30 -13.03
C GLN A 124 -11.46 6.35 -12.36
N LEU A 125 -12.16 7.49 -12.44
CA LEU A 125 -13.48 7.63 -11.85
C LEU A 125 -14.49 6.77 -12.62
N ILE A 126 -15.13 5.84 -11.92
CA ILE A 126 -16.23 5.05 -12.46
C ILE A 126 -17.52 5.81 -12.17
N THR A 127 -18.09 6.43 -13.20
CA THR A 127 -19.29 7.28 -13.06
C THR A 127 -20.59 6.50 -13.16
N GLN A 128 -20.58 5.37 -13.87
CA GLN A 128 -21.75 4.52 -14.04
C GLN A 128 -21.37 3.06 -14.30
N ILE A 129 -22.23 2.13 -13.92
CA ILE A 129 -22.08 0.69 -14.20
C ILE A 129 -23.44 0.06 -14.51
N GLN A 130 -23.46 -0.98 -15.33
CA GLN A 130 -24.65 -1.77 -15.61
C GLN A 130 -24.82 -2.85 -14.53
N LYS A 131 -26.01 -2.91 -13.93
CA LYS A 131 -26.45 -3.95 -13.01
C LYS A 131 -26.79 -5.24 -13.77
N GLU A 132 -26.96 -6.34 -13.05
CA GLU A 132 -27.34 -7.63 -13.65
C GLU A 132 -28.72 -7.61 -14.34
N ASN A 133 -29.64 -6.75 -13.88
CA ASN A 133 -30.95 -6.56 -14.51
C ASN A 133 -30.90 -5.71 -15.80
N GLY A 134 -29.71 -5.25 -16.21
CA GLY A 134 -29.50 -4.43 -17.40
C GLY A 134 -29.61 -2.92 -17.17
N GLU A 135 -30.01 -2.46 -15.98
CA GLU A 135 -30.13 -1.04 -15.65
C GLU A 135 -28.77 -0.40 -15.35
N LEU A 136 -28.60 0.86 -15.73
CA LEU A 136 -27.41 1.64 -15.37
C LEU A 136 -27.63 2.32 -14.01
N THR A 137 -26.61 2.27 -13.16
CA THR A 137 -26.55 3.04 -11.91
C THR A 137 -25.37 3.99 -11.90
N THR A 138 -25.58 5.15 -11.31
CA THR A 138 -24.57 6.17 -11.03
C THR A 138 -24.30 6.31 -9.52
N ASP A 139 -25.04 5.58 -8.67
CA ASP A 139 -24.87 5.68 -7.22
C ASP A 139 -23.58 4.96 -6.76
N PRO A 140 -22.68 5.64 -6.01
CA PRO A 140 -21.40 5.03 -5.62
C PRO A 140 -21.54 3.75 -4.77
N LEU A 141 -22.58 3.64 -3.95
CA LEU A 141 -22.78 2.46 -3.11
C LEU A 141 -23.26 1.29 -3.97
N GLU A 142 -24.24 1.53 -4.85
CA GLU A 142 -24.70 0.53 -5.81
C GLU A 142 -23.60 0.10 -6.78
N ILE A 143 -22.77 1.02 -7.27
CA ILE A 143 -21.62 0.69 -8.13
C ILE A 143 -20.69 -0.28 -7.40
N ASN A 144 -20.31 0.02 -6.15
CA ASN A 144 -19.46 -0.86 -5.35
C ASN A 144 -20.09 -2.24 -5.11
N ASN A 145 -21.39 -2.29 -4.79
CA ASN A 145 -22.12 -3.54 -4.59
C ASN A 145 -22.20 -4.37 -5.88
N THR A 146 -22.38 -3.72 -7.03
CA THR A 146 -22.41 -4.38 -8.34
C THR A 146 -21.06 -5.03 -8.66
N PHE A 147 -19.95 -4.32 -8.45
CA PHE A 147 -18.61 -4.90 -8.60
C PHE A 147 -18.35 -6.03 -7.60
N LYS A 148 -18.76 -5.86 -6.34
CA LYS A 148 -18.63 -6.89 -5.31
C LYS A 148 -19.35 -8.16 -5.74
N ALA A 149 -20.62 -8.07 -6.12
CA ALA A 149 -21.41 -9.22 -6.58
C ALA A 149 -20.77 -9.89 -7.80
N PHE A 150 -20.39 -9.11 -8.82
CA PHE A 150 -19.76 -9.62 -10.03
C PHE A 150 -18.47 -10.40 -9.74
N TYR A 151 -17.52 -9.81 -8.98
CA TYR A 151 -16.26 -10.48 -8.68
C TYR A 151 -16.41 -11.61 -7.66
N SER A 152 -17.31 -11.49 -6.69
CA SER A 152 -17.63 -12.60 -5.78
C SER A 152 -18.11 -13.81 -6.57
N LYS A 153 -19.03 -13.63 -7.52
CA LYS A 153 -19.47 -14.71 -8.41
C LYS A 153 -18.34 -15.24 -9.29
N LEU A 154 -17.55 -14.36 -9.91
CA LEU A 154 -16.44 -14.74 -10.79
C LEU A 154 -15.35 -15.57 -10.08
N TYR A 155 -15.09 -15.29 -8.81
CA TYR A 155 -14.09 -15.99 -8.00
C TYR A 155 -14.68 -17.09 -7.12
N THR A 156 -15.99 -17.37 -7.22
CA THR A 156 -16.59 -18.52 -6.54
C THR A 156 -16.07 -19.79 -7.21
N SER A 157 -15.57 -20.74 -6.41
CA SER A 157 -15.10 -22.02 -6.94
C SER A 157 -16.27 -22.80 -7.57
N GLU A 158 -16.05 -23.31 -8.78
CA GLU A 158 -16.96 -24.26 -9.43
C GLU A 158 -16.62 -25.71 -9.05
N ALA A 159 -15.54 -25.93 -8.29
CA ALA A 159 -15.11 -27.26 -7.88
C ALA A 159 -16.07 -27.86 -6.84
N PRO A 160 -16.31 -29.19 -6.89
CA PRO A 160 -17.05 -29.88 -5.83
C PRO A 160 -16.33 -29.71 -4.49
N ASN A 161 -17.08 -29.65 -3.39
CA ASN A 161 -16.49 -29.68 -2.03
C ASN A 161 -15.76 -31.00 -1.72
N ASP A 162 -15.96 -32.03 -2.55
CA ASP A 162 -15.29 -33.31 -2.42
C ASP A 162 -13.96 -33.33 -3.18
N ASN A 163 -12.86 -33.36 -2.42
CA ASN A 163 -11.51 -33.43 -2.95
C ASN A 163 -11.09 -34.83 -3.39
N THR A 164 -11.96 -35.85 -3.32
CA THR A 164 -11.62 -37.24 -3.67
C THR A 164 -11.11 -37.39 -5.10
N ASP A 165 -11.76 -36.78 -6.08
CA ASP A 165 -11.34 -36.85 -7.49
C ASP A 165 -9.98 -36.17 -7.72
N MET A 166 -9.76 -35.02 -7.07
CA MET A 166 -8.48 -34.32 -7.10
C MET A 166 -7.36 -35.18 -6.47
N LEU A 167 -7.61 -35.76 -5.30
CA LEU A 167 -6.65 -36.63 -4.61
C LEU A 167 -6.36 -37.90 -5.41
N ASN A 168 -7.38 -38.48 -6.07
CA ASN A 168 -7.21 -39.64 -6.95
C ASN A 168 -6.40 -39.31 -8.21
N PHE A 169 -6.57 -38.12 -8.77
CA PHE A 169 -5.72 -37.63 -9.86
C PHE A 169 -4.25 -37.51 -9.42
N PHE A 170 -3.98 -36.88 -8.27
CA PHE A 170 -2.61 -36.74 -7.76
C PHE A 170 -1.97 -38.05 -7.31
N LYS A 171 -2.74 -39.00 -6.76
CA LYS A 171 -2.23 -40.33 -6.37
C LYS A 171 -1.57 -41.08 -7.54
N ASN A 172 -2.05 -40.88 -8.75
CA ASN A 172 -1.55 -41.55 -9.95
C ASN A 172 -0.36 -40.81 -10.61
N LEU A 173 0.04 -39.65 -10.08
CA LEU A 173 1.18 -38.89 -10.59
C LEU A 173 2.43 -39.18 -9.76
N ASN A 174 3.52 -39.52 -10.43
CA ASN A 174 4.85 -39.55 -9.81
C ASN A 174 5.38 -38.11 -9.65
N THR A 175 4.84 -37.39 -8.67
CA THR A 175 5.32 -36.04 -8.36
C THR A 175 6.60 -36.11 -7.53
N PRO A 176 7.65 -35.32 -7.85
CA PRO A 176 8.84 -35.24 -7.01
C PRO A 176 8.46 -34.72 -5.62
N VAL A 177 8.79 -35.50 -4.59
CA VAL A 177 8.54 -35.15 -3.18
C VAL A 177 9.80 -34.51 -2.61
N ILE A 178 9.63 -33.37 -1.94
CA ILE A 178 10.72 -32.69 -1.23
C ILE A 178 11.24 -33.62 -0.12
N SER A 179 12.56 -33.72 0.03
CA SER A 179 13.13 -34.59 1.07
C SER A 179 12.69 -34.15 2.47
N PRO A 180 12.60 -35.07 3.44
CA PRO A 180 12.25 -34.73 4.83
C PRO A 180 13.18 -33.67 5.45
N THR A 181 14.44 -33.64 5.02
CA THR A 181 15.43 -32.64 5.48
C THR A 181 15.05 -31.24 5.01
N TYR A 182 14.75 -31.06 3.72
CA TYR A 182 14.32 -29.77 3.19
C TYR A 182 12.97 -29.33 3.78
N LYS A 183 12.05 -30.26 4.04
CA LYS A 183 10.79 -29.94 4.73
C LYS A 183 11.06 -29.35 6.12
N ALA A 184 11.91 -30.02 6.91
CA ALA A 184 12.27 -29.54 8.24
C ALA A 184 12.94 -28.16 8.19
N ASP A 185 13.81 -27.92 7.20
CA ASP A 185 14.47 -26.64 7.00
C ASP A 185 13.48 -25.51 6.65
N LEU A 186 12.48 -25.78 5.81
CA LEU A 186 11.44 -24.82 5.47
C LEU A 186 10.62 -24.43 6.70
N GLU A 187 10.31 -25.38 7.57
CA GLU A 187 9.46 -25.21 8.76
C GLU A 187 10.18 -24.59 9.98
N LEU A 188 11.48 -24.28 9.87
CA LEU A 188 12.22 -23.62 10.95
C LEU A 188 11.60 -22.26 11.33
N PRO A 189 11.67 -21.83 12.59
CA PRO A 189 11.25 -20.48 12.98
C PRO A 189 11.92 -19.40 12.11
N PHE A 190 11.21 -18.30 11.87
CA PHE A 190 11.77 -17.16 11.15
C PHE A 190 12.97 -16.59 11.91
N ARG A 191 13.92 -16.02 11.16
CA ARG A 191 15.11 -15.36 11.70
C ARG A 191 15.08 -13.87 11.40
N LEU A 192 15.67 -13.07 12.29
CA LEU A 192 15.76 -11.60 12.12
C LEU A 192 16.46 -11.20 10.81
N THR A 193 17.44 -11.98 10.38
CA THR A 193 18.17 -11.79 9.12
C THR A 193 17.25 -11.97 7.92
N GLU A 194 16.31 -12.91 7.94
CA GLU A 194 15.34 -13.11 6.87
C GLU A 194 14.42 -11.89 6.73
N ILE A 195 13.92 -11.37 7.86
CA ILE A 195 13.08 -10.16 7.87
C ILE A 195 13.84 -8.96 7.29
N SER A 196 15.04 -8.71 7.82
CA SER A 196 15.87 -7.57 7.42
C SER A 196 16.27 -7.65 5.94
N ASN A 197 16.62 -8.84 5.46
CA ASN A 197 16.96 -9.07 4.06
C ASN A 197 15.75 -8.97 3.14
N ALA A 198 14.54 -9.32 3.60
CA ALA A 198 13.32 -9.16 2.82
C ALA A 198 12.97 -7.67 2.67
N ILE A 199 13.02 -6.91 3.77
CA ILE A 199 12.78 -5.46 3.78
C ILE A 199 13.76 -4.73 2.83
N SER A 200 15.05 -5.04 2.92
CA SER A 200 16.07 -4.37 2.11
C SER A 200 15.90 -4.65 0.60
N ALA A 201 15.54 -5.88 0.24
CA ALA A 201 15.43 -6.32 -1.14
C ALA A 201 14.13 -5.90 -1.87
N MET A 202 13.10 -5.47 -1.13
CA MET A 202 11.85 -5.03 -1.74
C MET A 202 12.00 -3.70 -2.50
N GLN A 203 11.31 -3.54 -3.62
CA GLN A 203 11.41 -2.33 -4.45
C GLN A 203 10.65 -1.15 -3.84
N SER A 204 11.31 0.01 -3.73
CA SER A 204 10.69 1.28 -3.32
C SER A 204 9.76 1.86 -4.40
N GLY A 205 8.91 2.82 -4.03
CA GLY A 205 8.01 3.55 -4.92
C GLY A 205 6.71 2.79 -5.25
N LYS A 206 6.39 1.71 -4.53
CA LYS A 206 5.15 0.94 -4.69
C LYS A 206 4.05 1.51 -3.80
N ALA A 207 2.79 1.27 -4.18
CA ALA A 207 1.65 1.71 -3.39
C ALA A 207 1.53 0.87 -2.10
N PRO A 208 1.26 1.52 -0.95
CA PRO A 208 0.98 0.84 0.31
C PRO A 208 -0.41 0.18 0.28
N GLY A 209 -0.68 -0.68 1.27
CA GLY A 209 -2.01 -1.22 1.51
C GLY A 209 -2.89 -0.29 2.35
N PRO A 210 -4.03 -0.80 2.90
CA PRO A 210 -4.96 -0.05 3.74
C PRO A 210 -4.34 0.65 4.95
N ASP A 211 -3.22 0.15 5.47
CA ASP A 211 -2.51 0.73 6.61
C ASP A 211 -1.78 2.04 6.27
N GLY A 212 -1.50 2.26 4.98
CA GLY A 212 -0.79 3.44 4.48
C GLY A 212 0.72 3.41 4.64
N TYR A 213 1.33 2.29 5.09
CA TYR A 213 2.77 2.17 5.26
C TYR A 213 3.47 1.65 4.00
N PRO A 214 4.25 2.48 3.30
CA PRO A 214 5.02 2.03 2.16
C PRO A 214 6.29 1.30 2.63
N ILE A 215 6.93 0.52 1.76
CA ILE A 215 8.11 -0.27 2.15
C ILE A 215 9.27 0.60 2.67
N GLU A 216 9.35 1.86 2.24
CA GLU A 216 10.34 2.85 2.70
C GLU A 216 10.24 3.12 4.19
N PHE A 217 9.04 3.04 4.78
CA PHE A 217 8.86 3.12 6.22
C PHE A 217 9.60 1.97 6.93
N TYR A 218 9.40 0.75 6.45
CA TYR A 218 10.07 -0.45 6.98
C TYR A 218 11.58 -0.39 6.77
N LYS A 219 12.04 0.05 5.59
CA LYS A 219 13.48 0.24 5.32
C LYS A 219 14.09 1.26 6.27
N LYS A 220 13.42 2.40 6.50
CA LYS A 220 13.93 3.48 7.34
C LYS A 220 14.03 3.10 8.81
N PHE A 221 13.08 2.31 9.31
CA PHE A 221 12.99 1.92 10.73
C PHE A 221 13.25 0.41 10.93
N SER A 222 13.96 -0.24 10.01
CA SER A 222 14.14 -1.70 9.98
C SER A 222 14.71 -2.24 11.28
N THR A 223 15.65 -1.52 11.91
CA THR A 223 16.29 -1.94 13.17
C THR A 223 15.30 -2.04 14.33
N LYS A 224 14.23 -1.23 14.33
CA LYS A 224 13.20 -1.22 15.36
C LYS A 224 12.00 -2.10 15.01
N LEU A 225 11.64 -2.17 13.73
CA LEU A 225 10.44 -2.89 13.28
C LEU A 225 10.71 -4.38 13.00
N ALA A 226 11.90 -4.76 12.52
CA ALA A 226 12.18 -6.15 12.15
C ALA A 226 12.06 -7.14 13.34
N PRO A 227 12.50 -6.81 14.57
CA PRO A 227 12.27 -7.67 15.73
C PRO A 227 10.77 -7.88 16.03
N LEU A 228 9.97 -6.82 15.96
CA LEU A 228 8.52 -6.90 16.22
C LEU A 228 7.80 -7.73 15.15
N ILE A 229 8.18 -7.58 13.89
CA ILE A 229 7.65 -8.39 12.78
C ILE A 229 8.04 -9.85 12.98
N LEU A 230 9.29 -10.12 13.38
CA LEU A 230 9.76 -11.48 13.65
C LEU A 230 8.92 -12.16 14.74
N GLU A 231 8.73 -11.50 15.88
CA GLU A 231 7.94 -12.03 16.99
C GLU A 231 6.49 -12.28 16.55
N MET A 232 5.86 -11.32 15.86
CA MET A 232 4.51 -11.47 15.32
C MET A 232 4.38 -12.64 14.34
N LEU A 233 5.34 -12.83 13.44
CA LEU A 233 5.29 -13.93 12.47
C LEU A 233 5.49 -15.29 13.13
N ASN A 234 6.41 -15.41 14.09
CA ASN A 234 6.61 -16.66 14.82
C ASN A 234 5.40 -16.98 15.74
N ASP A 235 4.78 -15.97 16.35
CA ASP A 235 3.50 -16.08 17.07
C ASP A 235 2.37 -16.58 16.13
N SER A 236 2.31 -16.04 14.92
CA SER A 236 1.33 -16.45 13.91
C SER A 236 1.50 -17.92 13.47
N VAL A 237 2.75 -18.39 13.36
CA VAL A 237 3.04 -19.81 13.07
C VAL A 237 2.60 -20.70 14.23
N GLY A 238 2.88 -20.30 15.48
CA GLY A 238 2.51 -21.06 16.67
C GLY A 238 0.99 -21.15 16.88
N THR A 239 0.28 -20.05 16.65
CA THR A 239 -1.18 -19.97 16.79
C THR A 239 -1.94 -20.51 15.57
N GLY A 240 -1.27 -20.61 14.41
CA GLY A 240 -1.93 -20.97 13.16
C GLY A 240 -2.88 -19.89 12.65
N ALA A 241 -2.64 -18.61 12.97
CA ALA A 241 -3.44 -17.50 12.50
C ALA A 241 -2.59 -16.25 12.25
N LEU A 242 -2.79 -15.59 11.10
CA LEU A 242 -2.21 -14.28 10.84
C LEU A 242 -3.05 -13.18 11.51
N PRO A 243 -2.43 -12.06 11.91
CA PRO A 243 -3.17 -10.92 12.41
C PRO A 243 -4.10 -10.39 11.30
N ARG A 244 -5.37 -10.10 11.62
CA ARG A 244 -6.40 -9.65 10.66
C ARG A 244 -5.91 -8.56 9.69
N THR A 245 -5.15 -7.58 10.17
CA THR A 245 -4.67 -6.50 9.29
C THR A 245 -3.72 -6.97 8.17
N LEU A 246 -3.10 -8.16 8.28
CA LEU A 246 -2.25 -8.72 7.22
C LEU A 246 -3.06 -9.35 6.08
N THR A 247 -4.30 -9.75 6.33
CA THR A 247 -5.20 -10.33 5.32
C THR A 247 -6.12 -9.29 4.67
N GLU A 248 -6.07 -8.04 5.13
CA GLU A 248 -6.85 -6.94 4.57
C GLU A 248 -6.16 -6.33 3.34
N ALA A 249 -6.97 -6.02 2.32
CA ALA A 249 -6.53 -5.39 1.08
C ALA A 249 -7.49 -4.26 0.66
N SER A 250 -6.95 -3.22 0.02
CA SER A 250 -7.77 -2.24 -0.68
C SER A 250 -7.82 -2.60 -2.16
N ILE A 251 -9.01 -2.80 -2.72
CA ILE A 251 -9.17 -3.17 -4.13
C ILE A 251 -9.36 -1.92 -4.96
N THR A 252 -8.48 -1.72 -5.95
CA THR A 252 -8.63 -0.67 -6.97
C THR A 252 -8.98 -1.30 -8.30
N LEU A 253 -9.91 -0.68 -9.05
CA LEU A 253 -10.33 -1.14 -10.36
C LEU A 253 -9.64 -0.34 -11.46
N ILE A 254 -8.93 -1.02 -12.36
CA ILE A 254 -8.28 -0.40 -13.52
C ILE A 254 -9.06 -0.77 -14.81
N PRO A 255 -9.52 0.21 -15.60
CA PRO A 255 -10.22 -0.06 -16.84
C PRO A 255 -9.29 -0.72 -17.88
N LYS A 256 -9.82 -1.72 -18.60
CA LYS A 256 -9.15 -2.34 -19.76
C LYS A 256 -9.25 -1.37 -20.96
N PRO A 257 -8.15 -1.15 -21.70
CA PRO A 257 -8.18 -0.31 -22.90
C PRO A 257 -9.20 -0.80 -23.93
N GLY A 258 -9.98 0.13 -24.51
CA GLY A 258 -10.92 -0.16 -25.59
C GLY A 258 -12.15 -0.99 -25.20
N LYS A 259 -12.43 -1.18 -23.91
CA LYS A 259 -13.61 -1.90 -23.42
C LYS A 259 -14.67 -0.94 -22.89
N ASP A 260 -15.93 -1.35 -22.97
CA ASP A 260 -17.07 -0.59 -22.47
C ASP A 260 -16.99 -0.42 -20.94
N LYS A 261 -16.81 0.82 -20.48
CA LYS A 261 -16.67 1.17 -19.07
C LYS A 261 -17.97 0.95 -18.26
N THR A 262 -19.11 0.70 -18.90
CA THR A 262 -20.34 0.35 -18.18
C THR A 262 -20.38 -1.10 -17.72
N GLN A 263 -19.47 -1.95 -18.19
CA GLN A 263 -19.44 -3.38 -17.86
C GLN A 263 -18.42 -3.69 -16.75
N CYS A 264 -18.81 -4.47 -15.74
CA CYS A 264 -17.88 -4.87 -14.67
C CYS A 264 -16.67 -5.65 -15.20
N GLY A 265 -16.89 -6.52 -16.19
CA GLY A 265 -15.83 -7.31 -16.85
C GLY A 265 -14.80 -6.48 -17.62
N SER A 266 -15.05 -5.19 -17.83
CA SER A 266 -14.11 -4.25 -18.45
C SER A 266 -13.04 -3.73 -17.50
N TYR A 267 -13.08 -4.11 -16.22
CA TYR A 267 -12.11 -3.68 -15.23
C TYR A 267 -11.19 -4.82 -14.82
N ARG A 268 -10.04 -4.47 -14.23
CA ARG A 268 -9.10 -5.39 -13.58
C ARG A 268 -9.05 -5.03 -12.09
N PRO A 269 -9.39 -5.95 -11.18
CA PRO A 269 -9.23 -5.71 -9.76
C PRO A 269 -7.74 -5.84 -9.40
N ILE A 270 -7.20 -4.84 -8.71
CA ILE A 270 -5.85 -4.86 -8.15
C ILE A 270 -5.97 -4.73 -6.64
N SER A 271 -5.56 -5.77 -5.93
CA SER A 271 -5.49 -5.78 -4.47
C SER A 271 -4.20 -5.11 -3.99
N LEU A 272 -4.35 -4.00 -3.28
CA LEU A 272 -3.27 -3.32 -2.57
C LEU A 272 -3.15 -3.94 -1.18
N LEU A 273 -2.24 -4.91 -1.05
CA LEU A 273 -1.91 -5.54 0.23
C LEU A 273 -0.98 -4.64 1.07
N ASN A 274 -1.01 -4.80 2.39
CA ASN A 274 -0.07 -4.16 3.30
C ASN A 274 1.37 -4.64 3.04
N SER A 275 2.36 -3.86 3.48
CA SER A 275 3.76 -4.16 3.20
C SER A 275 4.30 -5.30 4.06
N ASP A 276 3.77 -5.48 5.27
CA ASP A 276 4.15 -6.55 6.20
C ASP A 276 3.80 -7.96 5.69
N ILE A 277 2.62 -8.14 5.08
CA ILE A 277 2.28 -9.42 4.43
C ILE A 277 3.16 -9.70 3.20
N LYS A 278 3.57 -8.66 2.46
CA LYS A 278 4.51 -8.80 1.34
C LYS A 278 5.92 -9.18 1.81
N ILE A 279 6.32 -8.72 2.99
CA ILE A 279 7.57 -9.14 3.64
C ILE A 279 7.51 -10.64 3.93
N LEU A 280 6.43 -11.13 4.54
CA LEU A 280 6.21 -12.57 4.78
C LEU A 280 6.29 -13.36 3.47
N ALA A 281 5.52 -12.96 2.45
CA ALA A 281 5.53 -13.64 1.15
C ALA A 281 6.93 -13.68 0.51
N LYS A 282 7.73 -12.62 0.67
CA LYS A 282 9.11 -12.56 0.17
C LYS A 282 10.05 -13.52 0.92
N ILE A 283 9.88 -13.66 2.23
CA ILE A 283 10.66 -14.61 3.05
C ILE A 283 10.36 -16.03 2.62
N LEU A 284 9.08 -16.37 2.53
CA LEU A 284 8.65 -17.71 2.15
C LEU A 284 9.06 -18.08 0.74
N ALA A 285 8.96 -17.14 -0.21
CA ALA A 285 9.49 -17.34 -1.55
C ALA A 285 10.98 -17.71 -1.52
N ARG A 286 11.80 -16.98 -0.77
CA ARG A 286 13.25 -17.27 -0.66
C ARG A 286 13.55 -18.63 -0.04
N ARG A 287 12.77 -19.03 0.97
CA ARG A 287 12.86 -20.38 1.54
C ARG A 287 12.59 -21.43 0.47
N LEU A 288 11.50 -21.28 -0.29
CA LEU A 288 11.17 -22.19 -1.39
C LEU A 288 12.21 -22.20 -2.51
N GLU A 289 12.78 -21.04 -2.88
CA GLU A 289 13.86 -20.94 -3.88
C GLU A 289 15.08 -21.78 -3.47
N SER A 290 15.45 -21.76 -2.18
CA SER A 290 16.61 -22.51 -1.67
C SER A 290 16.47 -24.03 -1.77
N VAL A 291 15.25 -24.54 -1.79
CA VAL A 291 14.94 -25.98 -1.85
C VAL A 291 14.67 -26.44 -3.29
N THR A 292 13.97 -25.61 -4.07
CA THR A 292 13.51 -25.99 -5.41
C THR A 292 14.52 -25.65 -6.51
N GLY A 293 15.48 -24.75 -6.24
CA GLY A 293 16.38 -24.20 -7.25
C GLY A 293 15.68 -23.33 -8.31
N LEU A 294 14.38 -23.08 -8.14
CA LEU A 294 13.59 -22.21 -9.01
C LEU A 294 13.81 -20.77 -8.59
N ASN A 295 14.03 -19.87 -9.56
CA ASN A 295 14.01 -18.42 -9.31
C ASN A 295 12.56 -17.92 -9.32
N LEU A 296 11.95 -17.79 -8.13
CA LEU A 296 10.58 -17.33 -7.98
C LEU A 296 10.54 -15.79 -8.10
N THR A 297 10.33 -15.31 -9.33
CA THR A 297 10.25 -13.87 -9.58
C THR A 297 9.11 -13.19 -8.82
N HIS A 298 9.24 -11.87 -8.60
CA HIS A 298 8.31 -11.03 -7.83
C HIS A 298 6.85 -11.06 -8.33
N SER A 299 6.62 -11.50 -9.59
CA SER A 299 5.29 -11.65 -10.20
C SER A 299 4.62 -13.00 -9.87
N THR A 300 5.41 -14.04 -9.55
CA THR A 300 4.93 -15.38 -9.18
C THR A 300 4.42 -15.39 -7.74
N VAL A 301 5.15 -14.75 -6.82
CA VAL A 301 4.81 -14.69 -5.38
C VAL A 301 3.48 -13.95 -5.12
N ASN A 302 3.19 -12.88 -5.87
CA ASN A 302 1.94 -12.14 -5.74
C ASN A 302 0.72 -12.85 -6.36
N LYS A 303 0.92 -13.81 -7.27
CA LYS A 303 -0.16 -14.58 -7.89
C LYS A 303 -0.60 -15.77 -7.04
N ALA A 304 0.33 -16.40 -6.31
CA ALA A 304 0.03 -17.51 -5.40
C ALA A 304 -0.85 -17.10 -4.21
N TYR A 305 -0.76 -15.84 -3.76
CA TYR A 305 -1.49 -15.33 -2.59
C TYR A 305 -3.02 -15.24 -2.77
N ILE A 306 -3.56 -15.37 -4.00
CA ILE A 306 -5.00 -15.21 -4.26
C ILE A 306 -5.81 -16.45 -3.81
N ALA A 307 -5.18 -17.57 -3.44
CA ALA A 307 -5.87 -18.81 -3.10
C ALA A 307 -6.27 -18.97 -1.61
N TYR A 308 -5.75 -18.17 -0.68
CA TYR A 308 -6.10 -18.33 0.74
C TYR A 308 -7.35 -17.52 1.13
N ASN A 309 -8.51 -18.05 0.77
CA ASN A 309 -9.80 -17.70 1.35
C ASN A 309 -10.59 -19.00 1.54
N ASP A 310 -10.10 -19.90 2.40
CA ASP A 310 -10.98 -20.93 2.93
C ASP A 310 -10.74 -21.21 4.42
N SER A 311 -11.84 -21.55 5.06
CA SER A 311 -12.16 -21.35 6.47
C SER A 311 -11.79 -22.56 7.31
N HIS A 312 -10.60 -23.14 7.12
CA HIS A 312 -10.22 -24.36 7.82
C HIS A 312 -9.08 -24.11 8.80
N CYS A 313 -9.47 -24.13 10.09
CA CYS A 313 -8.62 -24.15 11.26
C CYS A 313 -7.69 -25.38 11.19
N GLY A 314 -6.47 -25.15 10.73
CA GLY A 314 -5.37 -26.10 10.73
C GLY A 314 -4.09 -25.29 10.64
N LYS A 315 -3.07 -25.64 11.44
CA LYS A 315 -1.80 -24.91 11.58
C LYS A 315 -1.33 -24.32 10.24
N LEU A 316 -1.08 -23.00 10.20
CA LEU A 316 -0.47 -22.31 9.07
C LEU A 316 0.85 -22.99 8.70
N SER A 317 0.82 -23.90 7.73
CA SER A 317 2.04 -24.43 7.13
C SER A 317 2.44 -23.51 5.98
N ILE A 318 3.74 -23.45 5.69
CA ILE A 318 4.28 -22.66 4.56
C ILE A 318 3.66 -23.09 3.21
N ILE A 319 3.12 -24.30 3.16
CA ILE A 319 2.44 -24.86 1.99
C ILE A 319 1.08 -24.18 1.80
N ASP A 320 0.34 -23.87 2.86
CA ASP A 320 -1.02 -23.27 2.79
C ASP A 320 -1.00 -21.79 2.34
N ILE A 321 0.16 -21.12 2.39
CA ILE A 321 0.31 -19.74 1.89
C ILE A 321 0.58 -19.71 0.37
N PHE A 322 1.03 -20.82 -0.22
CA PHE A 322 1.49 -20.88 -1.62
C PHE A 322 0.67 -21.80 -2.53
N PHE A 323 -0.08 -22.75 -1.96
CA PHE A 323 -0.92 -23.71 -2.67
C PHE A 323 -2.33 -23.71 -2.08
#